data_AF-A0A0R3UC85-F1
#
_entry.id   AF-A0A0R3UC85-F1
#
_cell.length_a   1.000
_cell.length_b   1.000
_cell.length_c   1.000
_cell.angle_alpha   90.00
_cell.angle_beta   90.00
_cell.angle_gamma   90.00
#
_symmetry.space_group_name_H-M   'P 1'
#
loop_
_entity.id
_entity.type
_entity.pdbx_description
1 polymer ?
#
loop_
_entity_poly.entity_id
_entity_poly.type
_entity_poly.pdbx_seq_one_letter_code
_entity_poly.pdbx_strand_id
1 'polypeptide(L)'
;MSHKRFRQDVERALNCGLNLFIEGIIEGLDPGLEDVLKQSFYSVGNTLQVKIWDFETSVDPNFQLFITTQISNPVFAPDLLTSAVLIDFNVTAKGLEDQLLARVVSKERENLEKQRFELLNSTVENRKRLDELQASLLYRLAQSEGSLVDDHELLSVLNNTKKTSEEIIEQLVQAKETENEINMAREQYRPVAERGALIYFLIQDMSKINSMYETGLRQFLALFDDSLIHSKEASVATKRIHKILKYMTKRMWKFYTRGLYKKDFVMFTLSLALRIELQLRSIRRDEVDIFLKGGMALSLLNCPPKPAKWIPDNVWLNINAVSQIHAFESLVDQVMSNDKRWRRWYDKEAPEEEVFPFNYDVDLSPFERLILIRTWCPDRVVRQAKKYISETLGYAFAEENLLDLEETYADSTAKTPIMNLLTVGADPTLLIERLAKRLQVDLRFISMGQGQEVHARQYIEAAMRNGSWVLLQNCHLCLDYMTELFTLITEMKTASEVTRTASIRSSVLRTSSLDSGDSTSRERPFMLNGVPITPESFRLWVTTEEHPRFPVNFLQISVKFTNQPPEGLRSGLAKTFSDVSQDFLDACVSTQWRVVLYAVAFLHRTLEERRKYTPIGWSIPYEF
;
A
#
# COMPACT_ATOMS: atom_id res chain seq x y z
N MET A 1 23.40 -9.58 -12.28
CA MET A 1 24.52 -9.43 -13.23
C MET A 1 25.86 -9.11 -12.56
N SER A 2 25.90 -8.43 -11.40
CA SER A 2 27.13 -8.14 -10.63
C SER A 2 27.76 -9.34 -9.91
N HIS A 3 27.13 -10.52 -9.95
CA HIS A 3 27.60 -11.70 -9.25
C HIS A 3 28.80 -12.33 -9.97
N LYS A 4 29.90 -12.60 -9.26
CA LYS A 4 31.16 -13.12 -9.85
C LYS A 4 31.00 -14.44 -10.61
N ARG A 5 29.97 -15.24 -10.29
CA ARG A 5 29.67 -16.53 -10.94
C ARG A 5 28.64 -16.44 -12.06
N PHE A 6 28.11 -15.25 -12.36
CA PHE A 6 27.01 -15.07 -13.30
C PHE A 6 27.24 -15.77 -14.66
N ARG A 7 28.44 -15.63 -15.25
CA ARG A 7 28.77 -16.30 -16.52
C ARG A 7 28.74 -17.82 -16.44
N GLN A 8 29.25 -18.39 -15.34
CA GLN A 8 29.27 -19.83 -15.09
C GLN A 8 27.85 -20.37 -14.81
N ASP A 9 27.04 -19.60 -14.09
CA ASP A 9 25.67 -19.97 -13.78
C ASP A 9 24.79 -19.97 -15.05
N VAL A 10 25.01 -19.02 -15.97
CA VAL A 10 24.37 -18.97 -17.30
C VAL A 10 24.77 -20.17 -18.16
N GLU A 11 26.08 -20.43 -18.27
CA GLU A 11 26.61 -21.58 -19.02
C GLU A 11 26.02 -22.91 -18.51
N ARG A 12 26.01 -23.08 -17.18
CA ARG A 12 25.43 -24.26 -16.54
C ARG A 12 23.93 -24.38 -16.80
N ALA A 13 23.20 -23.27 -16.75
CA ALA A 13 21.76 -23.29 -16.97
C ALA A 13 21.40 -23.72 -18.39
N LEU A 14 22.15 -23.23 -19.39
CA LEU A 14 21.98 -23.61 -20.79
C LEU A 14 22.33 -25.08 -21.05
N ASN A 15 23.46 -25.55 -20.51
CA ASN A 15 23.89 -26.94 -20.70
C ASN A 15 23.00 -27.97 -20.00
N CYS A 16 22.38 -27.59 -18.88
CA CYS A 16 21.56 -28.51 -18.06
C CYS A 16 20.06 -28.30 -18.19
N GLY A 17 19.60 -27.37 -19.05
CA GLY A 17 18.17 -27.07 -19.22
C GLY A 17 17.51 -26.49 -17.96
N LEU A 18 18.27 -25.74 -17.14
CA LEU A 18 17.75 -25.14 -15.91
C LEU A 18 17.08 -23.80 -16.20
N ASN A 19 16.01 -23.50 -15.46
CA ASN A 19 15.37 -22.19 -15.51
C ASN A 19 16.28 -21.14 -14.87
N LEU A 20 16.65 -20.12 -15.64
CA LEU A 20 17.48 -19.02 -15.18
C LEU A 20 16.61 -17.79 -14.89
N PHE A 21 16.72 -17.25 -13.67
CA PHE A 21 16.06 -16.00 -13.28
C PHE A 21 17.10 -14.89 -13.12
N ILE A 22 16.95 -13.81 -13.89
CA ILE A 22 17.76 -12.60 -13.78
C ILE A 22 16.90 -11.52 -13.12
N GLU A 23 17.22 -11.21 -11.87
CA GLU A 23 16.48 -10.21 -11.09
C GLU A 23 17.10 -8.82 -11.14
N GLY A 24 16.23 -7.79 -11.10
CA GLY A 24 16.63 -6.41 -10.80
C GLY A 24 17.35 -5.70 -11.94
N ILE A 25 16.90 -5.87 -13.18
CA ILE A 25 17.47 -5.14 -14.32
C ILE A 25 17.04 -3.67 -14.30
N ILE A 26 18.01 -2.76 -14.23
CA ILE A 26 17.80 -1.30 -14.15
C ILE A 26 18.30 -0.58 -15.41
N GLU A 27 19.52 -0.87 -15.88
CA GLU A 27 20.19 -0.07 -16.93
C GLU A 27 20.33 -0.78 -18.29
N GLY A 28 19.97 -2.07 -18.38
CA GLY A 28 20.05 -2.86 -19.61
C GLY A 28 20.53 -4.29 -19.36
N LEU A 29 20.39 -5.16 -20.36
CA LEU A 29 20.91 -6.54 -20.35
C LEU A 29 22.38 -6.56 -20.81
N ASP A 30 23.16 -7.51 -20.27
CA ASP A 30 24.53 -7.75 -20.74
C ASP A 30 24.51 -8.14 -22.23
N PRO A 31 25.23 -7.41 -23.11
CA PRO A 31 25.29 -7.72 -24.54
C PRO A 31 25.71 -9.15 -24.87
N GLY A 32 26.45 -9.84 -24.00
CA GLY A 32 26.81 -11.23 -24.24
C GLY A 32 25.63 -12.20 -24.23
N LEU A 33 24.47 -11.81 -23.71
CA LEU A 33 23.24 -12.59 -23.76
C LEU A 33 22.43 -12.37 -25.05
N GLU A 34 22.85 -11.45 -25.93
CA GLU A 34 22.08 -11.07 -27.11
C GLU A 34 21.79 -12.25 -28.05
N ASP A 35 22.76 -13.13 -28.27
CA ASP A 35 22.60 -14.33 -29.09
C ASP A 35 21.64 -15.36 -28.47
N VAL A 36 21.59 -15.43 -27.14
CA VAL A 36 20.62 -16.26 -26.40
C VAL A 36 19.22 -15.67 -26.50
N LEU A 37 19.09 -14.35 -26.37
CA LEU A 37 17.81 -13.64 -26.45
C LEU A 37 17.22 -13.72 -27.86
N LYS A 38 18.04 -13.54 -28.91
CA LYS A 38 17.61 -13.67 -30.31
C LYS A 38 17.39 -15.11 -30.76
N GLN A 39 17.67 -16.08 -29.90
CA GLN A 39 17.62 -17.52 -30.23
C GLN A 39 18.48 -17.86 -31.45
N SER A 40 19.68 -17.26 -31.56
CA SER A 40 20.65 -17.48 -32.62
C SER A 40 21.37 -18.84 -32.48
N PHE A 41 20.61 -19.92 -32.32
CA PHE A 41 21.13 -21.27 -32.09
C PHE A 41 21.52 -21.95 -33.40
N TYR A 42 22.68 -22.60 -33.42
CA TYR A 42 23.13 -23.40 -34.55
C TYR A 42 23.34 -24.86 -34.13
N SER A 43 23.03 -25.79 -35.03
CA SER A 43 23.15 -27.22 -34.76
C SER A 43 24.57 -27.71 -35.09
N VAL A 44 25.25 -28.28 -34.10
CA VAL A 44 26.52 -29.01 -34.29
C VAL A 44 26.29 -30.46 -33.91
N GLY A 45 26.14 -31.32 -34.92
CA GLY A 45 25.75 -32.72 -34.69
C GLY A 45 24.31 -32.83 -34.19
N ASN A 46 24.10 -33.44 -33.02
CA ASN A 46 22.77 -33.63 -32.41
C ASN A 46 22.49 -32.65 -31.26
N THR A 47 23.37 -31.67 -31.03
CA THR A 47 23.22 -30.66 -29.98
C THR A 47 23.07 -29.26 -30.58
N LEU A 48 22.20 -28.46 -29.98
CA LEU A 48 22.12 -27.03 -30.26
C LEU A 48 23.25 -26.33 -29.51
N GLN A 49 23.93 -25.40 -30.17
CA GLN A 49 24.99 -24.59 -29.59
C GLN A 49 24.71 -23.11 -29.80
N VAL A 50 25.24 -22.30 -28.89
CA VAL A 50 25.16 -20.85 -28.94
C VAL A 50 26.47 -20.25 -28.48
N LYS A 51 26.88 -19.16 -29.13
CA LYS A 51 28.05 -18.38 -28.71
C LYS A 51 27.60 -17.36 -27.67
N ILE A 52 28.29 -17.30 -26.54
CA ILE A 52 27.99 -16.36 -25.45
C ILE A 52 29.30 -15.76 -24.97
N TRP A 53 29.40 -14.43 -25.03
CA TRP A 53 30.66 -13.72 -24.79
C TRP A 53 31.80 -14.30 -25.65
N ASP A 54 32.80 -14.91 -24.99
CA ASP A 54 34.02 -15.44 -25.60
C ASP A 54 34.03 -16.98 -25.73
N PHE A 55 32.95 -17.67 -25.35
CA PHE A 55 32.88 -19.14 -25.35
C PHE A 55 31.61 -19.67 -26.03
N GLU A 56 31.67 -20.93 -26.50
CA GLU A 56 30.55 -21.65 -27.10
C GLU A 56 30.02 -22.69 -26.12
N THR A 57 28.70 -22.74 -25.95
CA THR A 57 28.04 -23.66 -25.01
C THR A 57 26.90 -24.40 -25.69
N SER A 58 26.60 -25.62 -25.23
CA SER A 58 25.40 -26.34 -25.67
C SER A 58 24.14 -25.79 -25.01
N VAL A 59 23.02 -25.88 -25.73
CA VAL A 59 21.69 -25.44 -25.28
C VAL A 59 20.78 -26.66 -25.19
N ASP A 60 20.32 -26.96 -23.98
CA ASP A 60 19.27 -27.94 -23.76
C ASP A 60 17.90 -27.35 -24.17
N PRO A 61 17.04 -28.09 -24.88
CA PRO A 61 15.72 -27.61 -25.30
C PRO A 61 14.78 -27.19 -24.17
N ASN A 62 15.00 -27.66 -22.94
CA ASN A 62 14.17 -27.33 -21.79
C ASN A 62 14.58 -26.02 -21.09
N PHE A 63 15.65 -25.38 -21.53
CA PHE A 63 16.12 -24.13 -20.95
C PHE A 63 15.08 -23.01 -21.07
N GLN A 64 14.85 -22.28 -19.98
CA GLN A 64 13.99 -21.09 -19.95
C GLN A 64 14.69 -19.94 -19.23
N LEU A 65 14.58 -18.74 -19.82
CA LEU A 65 15.13 -17.50 -19.26
C LEU A 65 13.99 -16.58 -18.82
N PHE A 66 14.02 -16.19 -17.55
CA PHE A 66 13.11 -15.21 -16.96
C PHE A 66 13.89 -13.97 -16.55
N ILE A 67 13.40 -12.81 -16.95
CA ILE A 67 14.01 -11.52 -16.66
C ILE A 67 13.00 -10.69 -15.90
N THR A 68 13.41 -10.11 -14.76
CA THR A 68 12.55 -9.21 -13.97
C THR A 68 13.19 -7.82 -13.85
N THR A 69 12.35 -6.80 -13.91
CA THR A 69 12.71 -5.41 -13.65
C THR A 69 11.83 -4.84 -12.54
N GLN A 70 12.39 -3.93 -11.76
CA GLN A 70 11.67 -3.21 -10.71
C GLN A 70 11.22 -1.81 -11.18
N ILE A 71 11.59 -1.41 -12.40
CA ILE A 71 11.18 -0.14 -12.98
C ILE A 71 9.72 -0.27 -13.42
N SER A 72 8.83 0.57 -12.90
CA SER A 72 7.40 0.49 -13.21
C SER A 72 7.06 0.82 -14.66
N ASN A 73 7.90 1.61 -15.34
CA ASN A 73 7.77 1.92 -16.76
C ASN A 73 9.15 1.89 -17.45
N PRO A 74 9.69 0.70 -17.72
CA PRO A 74 11.00 0.54 -18.32
C PRO A 74 10.94 0.90 -19.81
N VAL A 75 11.91 1.67 -20.30
CA VAL A 75 12.08 1.92 -21.73
C VAL A 75 13.08 0.92 -22.27
N PHE A 76 12.59 -0.13 -22.92
CA PHE A 76 13.43 -1.14 -23.56
C PHE A 76 13.68 -0.82 -25.04
N ALA A 77 14.86 -1.18 -25.54
CA ALA A 77 15.16 -1.07 -26.96
C ALA A 77 14.23 -2.00 -27.77
N PRO A 78 13.81 -1.60 -28.99
CA PRO A 78 12.91 -2.39 -29.83
C PRO A 78 13.39 -3.84 -30.04
N ASP A 79 14.69 -4.04 -30.20
CA ASP A 79 15.31 -5.35 -30.43
C ASP A 79 15.06 -6.35 -29.28
N LEU A 80 14.95 -5.85 -28.04
CA LEU A 80 14.61 -6.70 -26.90
C LEU A 80 13.13 -7.08 -26.91
N LEU A 81 12.26 -6.14 -27.29
CA LEU A 81 10.81 -6.36 -27.37
C LEU A 81 10.41 -7.31 -28.50
N THR A 82 11.23 -7.42 -29.56
CA THR A 82 11.04 -8.43 -30.61
C THR A 82 11.53 -9.81 -30.18
N SER A 83 12.54 -9.87 -29.32
CA SER A 83 13.22 -11.12 -28.93
C SER A 83 12.61 -11.77 -27.68
N ALA A 84 11.92 -10.99 -26.84
CA ALA A 84 11.35 -11.44 -25.58
C ALA A 84 9.89 -11.00 -25.42
N VAL A 85 9.09 -11.83 -24.74
CA VAL A 85 7.72 -11.49 -24.37
C VAL A 85 7.72 -10.67 -23.08
N LEU A 86 7.18 -9.46 -23.15
CA LEU A 86 7.01 -8.60 -21.97
C LEU A 86 5.73 -8.98 -21.22
N ILE A 87 5.86 -9.30 -19.93
CA ILE A 87 4.73 -9.54 -19.02
C ILE A 87 4.66 -8.38 -18.04
N ASP A 88 3.55 -7.62 -18.09
CA ASP A 88 3.31 -6.54 -17.14
C ASP A 88 2.74 -7.09 -15.83
N PHE A 89 3.52 -6.97 -14.75
CA PHE A 89 3.11 -7.31 -13.40
C PHE A 89 2.55 -6.11 -12.63
N ASN A 90 2.41 -4.94 -13.26
CA ASN A 90 1.79 -3.78 -12.63
C ASN A 90 0.36 -4.10 -12.22
N VAL A 91 0.05 -3.77 -10.97
CA VAL A 91 -1.25 -3.98 -10.38
C VAL A 91 -2.24 -3.01 -11.03
N THR A 92 -3.15 -3.52 -11.86
CA THR A 92 -4.21 -2.71 -12.45
C THR A 92 -5.35 -2.49 -11.46
N ALA A 93 -6.06 -1.36 -11.59
CA ALA A 93 -7.16 -1.02 -10.70
C ALA A 93 -8.24 -2.12 -10.64
N LYS A 94 -8.67 -2.58 -11.82
CA LYS A 94 -9.65 -3.65 -11.95
C LYS A 94 -9.11 -5.00 -11.46
N GLY A 95 -7.85 -5.31 -11.73
CA GLY A 95 -7.23 -6.56 -11.28
C GLY A 95 -7.16 -6.66 -9.76
N LEU A 96 -6.75 -5.58 -9.09
CA LEU A 96 -6.75 -5.54 -7.63
C LEU A 96 -8.17 -5.57 -7.06
N GLU A 97 -9.10 -4.85 -7.66
CA GLU A 97 -10.51 -4.88 -7.24
C GLU A 97 -11.09 -6.29 -7.30
N ASP A 98 -10.88 -7.03 -8.39
CA ASP A 98 -11.35 -8.41 -8.50
C ASP A 98 -10.64 -9.35 -7.51
N GLN A 99 -9.35 -9.11 -7.22
CA GLN A 99 -8.60 -9.83 -6.18
C GLN A 99 -9.16 -9.56 -4.78
N LEU A 100 -9.47 -8.30 -4.46
CA LEU A 100 -10.05 -7.92 -3.17
C LEU A 100 -11.48 -8.45 -3.04
N LEU A 101 -12.26 -8.44 -4.12
CA LEU A 101 -13.60 -9.01 -4.13
C LEU A 101 -13.56 -10.50 -3.80
N ALA A 102 -12.65 -11.25 -4.42
CA ALA A 102 -12.45 -12.67 -4.12
C ALA A 102 -12.09 -12.89 -2.63
N ARG A 103 -11.25 -12.03 -2.05
CA ARG A 103 -10.89 -12.10 -0.62
C ARG A 103 -12.07 -11.82 0.31
N VAL A 104 -12.86 -10.77 0.03
CA VAL A 104 -14.06 -10.44 0.82
C VAL A 104 -15.06 -11.57 0.77
N VAL A 105 -15.37 -12.09 -0.42
CA VAL A 105 -16.33 -13.19 -0.59
C VAL A 105 -15.84 -14.45 0.09
N SER A 106 -14.56 -14.81 -0.06
CA SER A 106 -13.96 -15.98 0.59
C SER A 106 -14.11 -15.92 2.11
N LYS A 107 -14.02 -14.72 2.71
CA LYS A 107 -14.14 -14.53 4.15
C LYS A 107 -15.58 -14.43 4.65
N GLU A 108 -16.45 -13.69 3.94
CA GLU A 108 -17.83 -13.42 4.38
C GLU A 108 -18.83 -14.50 3.95
N ARG A 109 -18.58 -15.19 2.84
CA ARG A 109 -19.47 -16.21 2.27
C ARG A 109 -18.69 -17.41 1.74
N GLU A 110 -18.01 -18.11 2.65
CA GLU A 110 -17.21 -19.31 2.33
C GLU A 110 -18.01 -20.37 1.55
N ASN A 111 -19.30 -20.57 1.89
CA ASN A 111 -20.17 -21.53 1.20
C ASN A 111 -20.38 -21.20 -0.28
N LEU A 112 -20.53 -19.91 -0.64
CA LEU A 112 -20.67 -19.51 -2.04
C LEU A 112 -19.37 -19.72 -2.81
N GLU A 113 -18.22 -19.48 -2.18
CA GLU A 113 -16.93 -19.69 -2.84
C GLU A 113 -16.66 -21.19 -3.07
N LYS A 114 -17.07 -22.06 -2.13
CA LYS A 114 -17.05 -23.52 -2.33
C LYS A 114 -17.93 -23.97 -3.49
N GLN A 115 -19.18 -23.50 -3.53
CA GLN A 115 -20.11 -23.80 -4.62
C GLN A 115 -19.56 -23.33 -5.98
N ARG A 116 -18.96 -22.14 -6.03
CA ARG A 116 -18.29 -21.64 -7.24
C ARG A 116 -17.15 -22.55 -7.69
N PHE A 117 -16.31 -22.99 -6.75
CA PHE A 117 -15.19 -23.87 -7.07
C PHE A 117 -15.64 -25.23 -7.59
N GLU A 118 -16.67 -25.82 -6.97
CA GLU A 118 -17.29 -27.07 -7.42
C GLU A 118 -17.89 -26.94 -8.82
N LEU A 119 -18.63 -25.85 -9.08
CA LEU A 119 -19.20 -25.53 -10.38
C LEU A 119 -18.11 -25.33 -11.46
N LEU A 120 -16.99 -24.70 -11.09
CA LEU A 120 -15.89 -24.47 -12.02
C LEU A 120 -15.19 -25.79 -12.40
N ASN A 121 -14.98 -26.67 -11.43
CA ASN A 121 -14.40 -27.99 -11.71
C ASN A 121 -15.34 -28.84 -12.57
N SER A 122 -16.64 -28.86 -12.26
CA SER A 122 -17.62 -29.63 -13.04
C SER A 122 -17.77 -29.10 -14.47
N THR A 123 -17.74 -27.78 -14.67
CA THR A 123 -17.78 -27.17 -16.01
C THR A 123 -16.53 -27.48 -16.83
N VAL A 124 -15.33 -27.46 -16.22
CA VAL A 124 -14.08 -27.84 -16.90
C VAL A 124 -14.11 -29.32 -17.29
N GLU A 125 -14.54 -30.19 -16.37
CA GLU A 125 -14.64 -31.64 -16.63
C GLU A 125 -15.67 -31.94 -17.73
N ASN A 126 -16.86 -31.33 -17.67
CA ASN A 126 -17.90 -31.47 -18.68
C ASN A 126 -17.45 -30.97 -20.06
N ARG A 127 -16.70 -29.86 -20.10
CA ARG A 127 -16.18 -29.32 -21.36
C ARG A 127 -15.13 -30.23 -21.98
N LYS A 128 -14.22 -30.78 -21.16
CA LYS A 128 -13.25 -31.78 -21.61
C LYS A 128 -13.94 -33.04 -22.15
N ARG A 129 -14.97 -33.52 -21.45
CA ARG A 129 -15.76 -34.68 -21.86
C ARG A 129 -16.49 -34.43 -23.19
N LEU A 130 -16.98 -33.22 -23.42
CA LEU A 130 -17.58 -32.82 -24.69
C LEU A 130 -16.56 -32.86 -25.84
N ASP A 131 -15.35 -32.33 -25.63
CA ASP A 131 -14.28 -32.34 -26.62
C ASP A 131 -13.84 -33.78 -26.96
N GLU A 132 -13.74 -34.65 -25.94
CA GLU A 132 -13.44 -36.09 -26.12
C GLU A 132 -14.53 -36.83 -26.91
N LEU A 133 -15.81 -36.55 -26.62
CA LEU A 133 -16.94 -37.13 -27.36
C LEU A 133 -16.95 -36.66 -28.81
N GLN A 134 -16.69 -35.37 -29.07
CA GLN A 134 -16.60 -34.82 -30.44
C GLN A 134 -15.42 -35.42 -31.22
N ALA A 135 -14.24 -35.53 -30.60
CA ALA A 135 -13.07 -36.14 -31.21
C ALA A 135 -13.30 -37.63 -31.53
N SER A 136 -13.94 -38.36 -30.62
CA SER A 136 -14.34 -39.77 -30.83
C SER A 136 -15.34 -39.91 -31.98
N LEU A 137 -16.30 -38.99 -32.08
CA LEU A 137 -17.31 -38.97 -33.14
C LEU A 137 -16.65 -38.70 -34.52
N LEU A 138 -15.76 -37.71 -34.59
CA LEU A 138 -14.96 -37.41 -35.78
C LEU A 138 -14.06 -38.58 -36.21
N TYR A 139 -13.36 -39.20 -35.25
CA TYR A 139 -12.49 -40.34 -35.51
C TYR A 139 -13.29 -41.51 -36.12
N ARG A 140 -14.45 -41.83 -35.53
CA ARG A 140 -15.32 -42.92 -36.03
C ARG A 140 -15.91 -42.63 -37.41
N LEU A 141 -16.27 -41.38 -37.70
CA LEU A 141 -16.73 -40.98 -39.03
C LEU A 141 -15.61 -41.00 -40.08
N ALA A 142 -14.39 -40.64 -39.70
CA ALA A 142 -13.24 -40.68 -40.60
C ALA A 142 -12.77 -42.11 -40.91
N GLN A 143 -12.99 -43.06 -39.98
CA GLN A 143 -12.56 -44.45 -40.13
C GLN A 143 -13.57 -45.33 -40.90
N SER A 144 -14.79 -44.85 -41.13
CA SER A 144 -15.82 -45.58 -41.88
C SER A 144 -15.68 -45.33 -43.39
N GLU A 145 -15.16 -46.30 -44.14
CA GLU A 145 -15.03 -46.24 -45.61
C GLU A 145 -16.24 -46.85 -46.39
N GLY A 146 -17.40 -47.02 -45.73
CA GLY A 146 -18.59 -47.71 -46.29
C GLY A 146 -19.93 -46.97 -46.14
N SER A 147 -21.02 -47.58 -46.62
CA SER A 147 -22.40 -47.05 -46.51
C SER A 147 -22.83 -46.88 -45.05
N LEU A 148 -22.92 -45.62 -44.60
CA LEU A 148 -23.25 -45.21 -43.22
C LEU A 148 -24.62 -45.72 -42.71
N VAL A 149 -25.48 -46.19 -43.61
CA VAL A 149 -26.84 -46.64 -43.25
C VAL A 149 -26.87 -48.11 -42.84
N ASP A 150 -25.89 -48.91 -43.29
CA ASP A 150 -25.87 -50.36 -43.08
C ASP A 150 -25.14 -50.78 -41.80
N ASP A 151 -24.39 -49.87 -41.18
CA ASP A 151 -23.66 -50.09 -39.93
C ASP A 151 -24.52 -49.69 -38.71
N HIS A 152 -25.44 -50.59 -38.34
CA HIS A 152 -26.36 -50.39 -37.22
C HIS A 152 -25.66 -50.18 -35.87
N GLU A 153 -24.44 -50.70 -35.70
CA GLU A 153 -23.68 -50.56 -34.47
C GLU A 153 -23.05 -49.15 -34.37
N LEU A 154 -22.52 -48.65 -35.48
CA LEU A 154 -22.05 -47.28 -35.60
C LEU A 154 -23.19 -46.26 -35.37
N LEU A 155 -24.37 -46.50 -35.94
CA LEU A 155 -25.57 -45.66 -35.78
C LEU A 155 -26.07 -45.61 -34.33
N SER A 156 -26.04 -46.75 -33.63
CA SER A 156 -26.35 -46.84 -32.20
C SER A 156 -25.39 -46.01 -31.35
N VAL A 157 -24.09 -46.16 -31.58
CA VAL A 157 -23.06 -45.41 -30.83
C VAL A 157 -23.10 -43.92 -31.17
N LEU A 158 -23.35 -43.55 -32.42
CA LEU A 158 -23.54 -42.15 -32.84
C LEU A 158 -24.73 -41.51 -32.13
N ASN A 159 -25.88 -42.20 -32.06
CA ASN A 159 -27.05 -41.70 -31.34
C ASN A 159 -26.80 -41.57 -29.83
N ASN A 160 -26.12 -42.53 -29.21
CA ASN A 160 -25.76 -42.44 -27.78
C ASN A 160 -24.75 -41.33 -27.50
N THR A 161 -23.75 -41.14 -28.37
CA THR A 161 -22.74 -40.08 -28.27
C THR A 161 -23.39 -38.70 -28.48
N LYS A 162 -24.32 -38.59 -29.43
CA LYS A 162 -25.11 -37.38 -29.66
C LYS A 162 -25.98 -37.04 -28.46
N LYS A 163 -26.74 -38.02 -27.94
CA LYS A 163 -27.62 -37.83 -26.78
C LYS A 163 -26.83 -37.40 -25.53
N THR A 164 -25.72 -38.06 -25.24
CA THR A 164 -24.84 -37.68 -24.12
C THR A 164 -24.20 -36.30 -24.32
N SER A 165 -23.88 -35.91 -25.56
CA SER A 165 -23.41 -34.56 -25.86
C SER A 165 -24.49 -33.51 -25.64
N GLU A 166 -25.74 -33.77 -26.05
CA GLU A 166 -26.90 -32.90 -25.80
C GLU A 166 -27.16 -32.73 -24.28
N GLU A 167 -27.09 -33.81 -23.51
CA GLU A 167 -27.20 -33.77 -22.03
C GLU A 167 -26.08 -32.93 -21.39
N ILE A 168 -24.83 -33.06 -21.84
CA ILE A 168 -23.70 -32.25 -21.34
C ILE A 168 -23.89 -30.77 -21.71
N ILE A 169 -24.39 -30.47 -22.91
CA ILE A 169 -24.68 -29.10 -23.35
C ILE A 169 -25.77 -28.48 -22.45
N GLU A 170 -26.84 -29.21 -22.14
CA GLU A 170 -27.88 -28.73 -21.21
C GLU A 170 -27.31 -28.47 -19.81
N GLN A 171 -26.46 -29.35 -19.29
CA GLN A 171 -25.78 -29.13 -18.01
C GLN A 171 -24.87 -27.90 -18.03
N LEU A 172 -24.16 -27.64 -19.14
CA LEU A 172 -23.33 -26.45 -19.30
C LEU A 172 -24.18 -25.16 -19.33
N VAL A 173 -25.39 -25.21 -19.89
CA VAL A 173 -26.33 -24.08 -19.87
C VAL A 173 -26.82 -23.81 -18.44
N GLN A 174 -27.26 -24.85 -17.71
CA GLN A 174 -27.68 -24.70 -16.30
C GLN A 174 -26.53 -24.23 -15.39
N ALA A 175 -25.33 -24.74 -15.61
CA ALA A 175 -24.14 -24.28 -14.91
C ALA A 175 -23.88 -22.79 -15.18
N LYS A 176 -24.16 -22.30 -16.40
CA LYS A 176 -24.02 -20.89 -16.73
C LYS A 176 -25.02 -20.00 -16.01
N GLU A 177 -26.28 -20.43 -15.87
CA GLU A 177 -27.29 -19.73 -15.08
C GLU A 177 -26.90 -19.66 -13.61
N THR A 178 -26.47 -20.79 -13.04
CA THR A 178 -25.98 -20.88 -11.65
C THR A 178 -24.75 -20.00 -11.43
N GLU A 179 -23.83 -19.94 -12.41
CA GLU A 179 -22.67 -19.06 -12.38
C GLU A 179 -23.08 -17.58 -12.32
N ASN A 180 -24.11 -17.19 -13.07
CA ASN A 180 -24.61 -15.82 -13.07
C ASN A 180 -25.21 -15.44 -11.71
N GLU A 181 -26.00 -16.33 -11.09
CA GLU A 181 -26.56 -16.10 -9.75
C GLU A 181 -25.46 -15.95 -8.69
N ILE A 182 -24.45 -16.83 -8.74
CA ILE A 182 -23.28 -16.74 -7.86
C ILE A 182 -22.54 -15.42 -8.08
N ASN A 183 -22.33 -15.02 -9.35
CA ASN A 183 -21.68 -13.75 -9.66
C ASN A 183 -22.49 -12.56 -9.14
N MET A 184 -23.82 -12.53 -9.33
CA MET A 184 -24.67 -11.47 -8.77
C MET A 184 -24.57 -11.38 -7.24
N ALA A 185 -24.49 -12.51 -6.54
CA ALA A 185 -24.31 -12.53 -5.10
C ALA A 185 -22.92 -12.01 -4.67
N ARG A 186 -21.88 -12.29 -5.46
CA ARG A 186 -20.51 -11.76 -5.24
C ARG A 186 -20.46 -10.25 -5.46
N GLU A 187 -21.08 -9.77 -6.52
CA GLU A 187 -21.14 -8.36 -6.90
C GLU A 187 -21.72 -7.45 -5.79
N GLN A 188 -22.56 -7.99 -4.90
CA GLN A 188 -23.05 -7.25 -3.72
C GLN A 188 -21.91 -6.71 -2.84
N TYR A 189 -20.76 -7.39 -2.79
CA TYR A 189 -19.60 -6.99 -1.99
C TYR A 189 -18.58 -6.13 -2.75
N ARG A 190 -18.79 -5.88 -4.06
CA ARG A 190 -17.90 -5.04 -4.89
C ARG A 190 -17.58 -3.67 -4.28
N PRO A 191 -18.51 -2.95 -3.62
CA PRO A 191 -18.19 -1.66 -3.00
C PRO A 191 -17.04 -1.72 -1.98
N VAL A 192 -16.86 -2.85 -1.28
CA VAL A 192 -15.72 -3.05 -0.35
C VAL A 192 -14.41 -3.16 -1.11
N ALA A 193 -14.41 -3.91 -2.21
CA ALA A 193 -13.25 -4.11 -3.06
C ALA A 193 -12.85 -2.80 -3.77
N GLU A 194 -13.81 -2.09 -4.35
CA GLU A 194 -13.58 -0.77 -4.96
C GLU A 194 -12.97 0.21 -3.95
N ARG A 195 -13.49 0.24 -2.72
CA ARG A 195 -12.95 1.11 -1.67
C ARG A 195 -11.52 0.73 -1.28
N GLY A 196 -11.23 -0.57 -1.17
CA GLY A 196 -9.88 -1.06 -0.92
C GLY A 196 -8.91 -0.66 -2.03
N ALA A 197 -9.29 -0.90 -3.30
CA ALA A 197 -8.48 -0.52 -4.45
C ALA A 197 -8.23 1.00 -4.48
N LEU A 198 -9.26 1.82 -4.27
CA LEU A 198 -9.15 3.27 -4.19
C LEU A 198 -8.11 3.72 -3.14
N ILE A 199 -8.16 3.14 -1.94
CA ILE A 199 -7.21 3.44 -0.87
C ILE A 199 -5.79 3.01 -1.28
N TYR A 200 -5.62 1.81 -1.83
CA TYR A 200 -4.31 1.32 -2.28
C TYR A 200 -3.67 2.24 -3.32
N PHE A 201 -4.38 2.60 -4.38
CA PHE A 201 -3.83 3.49 -5.42
C PHE A 201 -3.60 4.90 -4.91
N LEU A 202 -4.41 5.38 -3.94
CA LEU A 202 -4.12 6.65 -3.29
C LEU A 202 -2.78 6.60 -2.54
N ILE A 203 -2.51 5.53 -1.81
CA ILE A 203 -1.24 5.35 -1.08
C ILE A 203 -0.07 5.21 -2.07
N GLN A 204 -0.26 4.47 -3.16
CA GLN A 204 0.74 4.36 -4.21
C GLN A 204 1.03 5.71 -4.87
N ASP A 205 0.02 6.56 -5.07
CA ASP A 205 0.23 7.92 -5.57
C ASP A 205 1.02 8.79 -4.58
N MET A 206 0.98 8.52 -3.27
CA MET A 206 1.80 9.23 -2.29
C MET A 206 3.29 8.99 -2.48
N SER A 207 3.70 7.83 -3.03
CA SER A 207 5.13 7.59 -3.27
C SER A 207 5.73 8.49 -4.35
N LYS A 208 4.90 9.07 -5.22
CA LYS A 208 5.30 10.11 -6.19
C LYS A 208 5.64 11.44 -5.52
N ILE A 209 5.13 11.67 -4.32
CA ILE A 209 5.39 12.89 -3.54
C ILE A 209 6.67 12.73 -2.72
N ASN A 210 6.85 11.55 -2.12
CA ASN A 210 8.03 11.22 -1.35
C ASN A 210 8.41 9.75 -1.55
N SER A 211 9.65 9.49 -1.96
CA SER A 211 10.15 8.13 -2.20
C SER A 211 10.07 7.23 -0.96
N MET A 212 10.05 7.81 0.25
CA MET A 212 9.94 7.04 1.50
C MET A 212 8.53 6.51 1.76
N TYR A 213 7.51 6.97 1.04
CA TYR A 213 6.11 6.52 1.21
C TYR A 213 5.79 5.20 0.50
N GLU A 214 6.76 4.53 -0.11
CA GLU A 214 6.58 3.26 -0.83
C GLU A 214 5.99 2.11 0.00
N THR A 215 4.81 1.60 -0.34
CA THR A 215 4.11 0.54 0.43
C THR A 215 3.96 -0.76 -0.35
N GLY A 216 4.15 -1.90 0.32
CA GLY A 216 3.98 -3.21 -0.29
C GLY A 216 2.53 -3.67 -0.34
N LEU A 217 2.12 -4.31 -1.45
CA LEU A 217 0.79 -4.91 -1.60
C LEU A 217 0.49 -5.95 -0.50
N ARG A 218 1.47 -6.74 -0.08
CA ARG A 218 1.30 -7.76 0.96
C ARG A 218 0.86 -7.16 2.29
N GLN A 219 1.45 -6.04 2.70
CA GLN A 219 1.09 -5.33 3.93
C GLN A 219 -0.33 -4.75 3.80
N PHE A 220 -0.65 -4.15 2.66
CA PHE A 220 -1.99 -3.66 2.37
C PHE A 220 -3.05 -4.77 2.47
N LEU A 221 -2.81 -5.93 1.86
CA LEU A 221 -3.73 -7.07 1.89
C LEU A 221 -3.91 -7.62 3.31
N ALA A 222 -2.84 -7.66 4.13
CA ALA A 222 -2.95 -8.07 5.52
C ALA A 222 -3.84 -7.11 6.34
N LEU A 223 -3.69 -5.80 6.15
CA LEU A 223 -4.55 -4.79 6.80
C LEU A 223 -6.00 -4.83 6.28
N PHE A 224 -6.18 -5.16 5.01
CA PHE A 224 -7.51 -5.38 4.44
C PHE A 224 -8.19 -6.57 5.09
N ASP A 225 -7.51 -7.72 5.17
CA ASP A 225 -8.04 -8.91 5.84
C ASP A 225 -8.31 -8.67 7.33
N ASP A 226 -7.41 -7.95 8.03
CA ASP A 226 -7.58 -7.51 9.42
C ASP A 226 -8.88 -6.68 9.60
N SER A 227 -9.16 -5.80 8.66
CA SER A 227 -10.36 -4.95 8.70
C SER A 227 -11.66 -5.73 8.51
N LEU A 228 -11.64 -6.82 7.75
CA LEU A 228 -12.80 -7.71 7.61
C LEU A 228 -13.08 -8.44 8.93
N ILE A 229 -12.02 -8.93 9.60
CA ILE A 229 -12.13 -9.70 10.84
C ILE A 229 -12.61 -8.82 12.01
N HIS A 230 -12.02 -7.64 12.20
CA HIS A 230 -12.30 -6.80 13.38
C HIS A 230 -13.49 -5.85 13.23
N SER A 231 -14.03 -5.71 12.02
CA SER A 231 -15.23 -4.90 11.82
C SER A 231 -16.46 -5.57 12.43
N LYS A 232 -17.38 -4.77 13.00
CA LYS A 232 -18.58 -5.28 13.67
C LYS A 232 -19.45 -6.13 12.72
N GLU A 233 -19.87 -7.30 13.19
CA GLU A 233 -20.76 -8.19 12.45
C GLU A 233 -22.17 -7.59 12.25
N ALA A 234 -22.88 -8.04 11.22
CA ALA A 234 -24.28 -7.71 10.96
C ALA A 234 -24.95 -8.82 10.15
N SER A 235 -26.21 -9.12 10.46
CA SER A 235 -26.99 -10.15 9.76
C SER A 235 -27.38 -9.79 8.33
N VAL A 236 -27.54 -8.50 8.03
CA VAL A 236 -27.92 -8.01 6.69
C VAL A 236 -26.67 -7.59 5.93
N ALA A 237 -26.48 -8.13 4.72
CA ALA A 237 -25.31 -7.88 3.88
C ALA A 237 -25.04 -6.38 3.66
N THR A 238 -26.05 -5.58 3.34
CA THR A 238 -25.91 -4.12 3.13
C THR A 238 -25.39 -3.40 4.39
N LYS A 239 -25.93 -3.74 5.57
CA LYS A 239 -25.46 -3.19 6.85
C LYS A 239 -24.05 -3.67 7.19
N ARG A 240 -23.71 -4.92 6.87
CA ARG A 240 -22.37 -5.49 7.04
C ARG A 240 -21.35 -4.74 6.18
N ILE A 241 -21.64 -4.54 4.90
CA ILE A 241 -20.81 -3.77 3.95
C ILE A 241 -20.54 -2.37 4.48
N HIS A 242 -21.57 -1.64 4.93
CA HIS A 242 -21.37 -0.30 5.49
C HIS A 242 -20.45 -0.29 6.74
N LYS A 243 -20.59 -1.27 7.63
CA LYS A 243 -19.72 -1.40 8.82
C LYS A 243 -18.28 -1.73 8.44
N ILE A 244 -18.07 -2.62 7.47
CA ILE A 244 -16.74 -2.95 6.92
C ILE A 244 -16.11 -1.69 6.33
N LEU A 245 -16.81 -1.00 5.41
CA LEU A 245 -16.32 0.21 4.75
C LEU A 245 -15.87 1.26 5.76
N LYS A 246 -16.69 1.53 6.79
CA LYS A 246 -16.37 2.50 7.83
C LYS A 246 -15.14 2.10 8.66
N TYR A 247 -15.07 0.85 9.09
CA TYR A 247 -13.94 0.36 9.89
C TYR A 247 -12.64 0.32 9.07
N MET A 248 -12.70 -0.27 7.87
CA MET A 248 -11.58 -0.39 6.94
C MET A 248 -10.99 0.98 6.58
N THR A 249 -11.83 1.93 6.19
CA THR A 249 -11.38 3.29 5.84
C THR A 249 -10.63 3.92 7.01
N LYS A 250 -11.17 3.82 8.24
CA LYS A 250 -10.52 4.37 9.44
C LYS A 250 -9.23 3.64 9.80
N ARG A 251 -9.22 2.31 9.78
CA ARG A 251 -8.05 1.48 10.13
C ARG A 251 -6.89 1.71 9.16
N MET A 252 -7.17 1.69 7.85
CA MET A 252 -6.16 1.96 6.83
C MET A 252 -5.67 3.41 6.89
N TRP A 253 -6.58 4.38 6.98
CA TRP A 253 -6.18 5.79 7.12
C TRP A 253 -5.27 6.00 8.33
N LYS A 254 -5.61 5.46 9.51
CA LYS A 254 -4.79 5.58 10.72
C LYS A 254 -3.42 4.94 10.54
N PHE A 255 -3.35 3.76 9.92
CA PHE A 255 -2.11 3.04 9.68
C PHE A 255 -1.16 3.82 8.75
N TYR A 256 -1.66 4.31 7.61
CA TYR A 256 -0.81 4.97 6.62
C TYR A 256 -0.46 6.40 7.01
N THR A 257 -1.40 7.15 7.59
CA THR A 257 -1.11 8.52 8.03
C THR A 257 -0.05 8.60 9.12
N ARG A 258 0.09 7.56 9.95
CA ARG A 258 1.18 7.42 10.91
C ARG A 258 2.56 7.54 10.25
N GLY A 259 2.71 7.00 9.03
CA GLY A 259 3.97 7.00 8.27
C GLY A 259 4.19 8.22 7.37
N LEU A 260 3.27 9.19 7.34
CA LEU A 260 3.40 10.41 6.53
C LEU A 260 3.99 11.55 7.35
N TYR A 261 4.73 12.45 6.70
CA TYR A 261 5.05 13.75 7.27
C TYR A 261 3.78 14.61 7.36
N LYS A 262 3.65 15.45 8.40
CA LYS A 262 2.46 16.28 8.63
C LYS A 262 2.10 17.19 7.46
N LYS A 263 3.11 17.71 6.74
CA LYS A 263 2.89 18.54 5.54
C LYS A 263 2.01 17.86 4.50
N ASP A 264 2.04 16.52 4.43
CA ASP A 264 1.33 15.73 3.43
C ASP A 264 0.00 15.14 3.97
N PHE A 265 -0.26 15.25 5.28
CA PHE A 265 -1.41 14.62 5.95
C PHE A 265 -2.76 15.15 5.46
N VAL A 266 -2.90 16.49 5.40
CA VAL A 266 -4.16 17.12 4.96
C VAL A 266 -4.43 16.81 3.50
N MET A 267 -3.38 16.83 2.68
CA MET A 267 -3.48 16.51 1.26
C MET A 267 -3.89 15.05 1.02
N PHE A 268 -3.30 14.10 1.75
CA PHE A 268 -3.68 12.68 1.68
C PHE A 268 -5.14 12.49 2.09
N THR A 269 -5.54 13.06 3.22
CA THR A 269 -6.89 12.88 3.76
C THR A 269 -7.95 13.59 2.90
N LEU A 270 -7.65 14.77 2.35
CA LEU A 270 -8.51 15.45 1.40
C LEU A 270 -8.65 14.62 0.12
N SER A 271 -7.55 14.09 -0.42
CA SER A 271 -7.57 13.24 -1.61
C SER A 271 -8.40 11.97 -1.38
N LEU A 272 -8.32 11.38 -0.19
CA LEU A 272 -9.18 10.27 0.21
C LEU A 272 -10.66 10.68 0.19
N ALA A 273 -11.02 11.79 0.83
CA ALA A 273 -12.39 12.31 0.84
C ALA A 273 -12.92 12.55 -0.58
N LEU A 274 -12.15 13.25 -1.43
CA LEU A 274 -12.54 13.56 -2.81
C LEU A 274 -12.72 12.29 -3.66
N ARG A 275 -11.79 11.33 -3.58
CA ARG A 275 -11.93 10.07 -4.32
C ARG A 275 -13.16 9.27 -3.88
N ILE A 276 -13.45 9.28 -2.57
CA ILE A 276 -14.62 8.61 -2.00
C ILE A 276 -15.91 9.27 -2.51
N GLU A 277 -16.02 10.59 -2.47
CA GLU A 277 -17.20 11.31 -2.95
C GLU A 277 -17.38 11.21 -4.47
N LEU A 278 -16.28 11.17 -5.24
CA LEU A 278 -16.30 10.87 -6.67
C LEU A 278 -16.85 9.46 -6.95
N GLN A 279 -16.45 8.46 -6.16
CA GLN A 279 -16.98 7.10 -6.28
C GLN A 279 -18.48 7.05 -5.97
N LEU A 280 -18.93 7.79 -4.95
CA LEU A 280 -20.35 7.92 -4.57
C LEU A 280 -21.16 8.79 -5.54
N ARG A 281 -20.50 9.49 -6.48
CA ARG A 281 -21.08 10.44 -7.42
C ARG A 281 -21.74 11.66 -6.77
N SER A 282 -21.34 12.00 -5.53
CA SER A 282 -21.81 13.21 -4.85
C SER A 282 -21.15 14.48 -5.40
N ILE A 283 -19.94 14.35 -5.95
CA ILE A 283 -19.18 15.42 -6.60
C ILE A 283 -18.79 15.00 -8.01
N ARG A 284 -18.58 15.96 -8.91
CA ARG A 284 -18.21 15.68 -10.30
C ARG A 284 -16.71 15.92 -10.55
N ARG A 285 -16.18 15.28 -11.60
CA ARG A 285 -14.74 15.39 -11.96
C ARG A 285 -14.37 16.80 -12.43
N ASP A 286 -15.26 17.48 -13.14
CA ASP A 286 -15.13 18.88 -13.54
C ASP A 286 -14.96 19.81 -12.33
N GLU A 287 -15.74 19.60 -11.27
CA GLU A 287 -15.66 20.41 -10.06
C GLU A 287 -14.31 20.22 -9.34
N VAL A 288 -13.81 18.98 -9.29
CA VAL A 288 -12.49 18.66 -8.73
C VAL A 288 -11.36 19.24 -9.59
N ASP A 289 -11.47 19.14 -10.92
CA ASP A 289 -10.51 19.74 -11.84
C ASP A 289 -10.42 21.27 -11.66
N ILE A 290 -11.58 21.93 -11.55
CA ILE A 290 -11.65 23.37 -11.29
C ILE A 290 -11.11 23.72 -9.91
N PHE A 291 -11.40 22.93 -8.87
CA PHE A 291 -10.84 23.13 -7.53
C PHE A 291 -9.29 23.08 -7.54
N LEU A 292 -8.71 22.13 -8.25
CA LEU A 292 -7.26 21.92 -8.31
C LEU A 292 -6.57 22.96 -9.20
N LYS A 293 -7.09 23.20 -10.41
CA LYS A 293 -6.46 24.06 -11.43
C LYS A 293 -6.84 25.53 -11.26
N GLY A 294 -8.01 25.84 -10.74
CA GLY A 294 -8.57 27.19 -10.68
C GLY A 294 -8.56 27.86 -12.05
N GLY A 295 -8.22 29.16 -12.07
CA GLY A 295 -8.08 29.96 -13.28
C GLY A 295 -6.75 29.83 -14.01
N MET A 296 -5.88 28.86 -13.69
CA MET A 296 -4.52 28.79 -14.24
C MET A 296 -4.48 28.64 -15.78
N ALA A 297 -5.50 28.02 -16.37
CA ALA A 297 -5.59 27.85 -17.82
C ALA A 297 -6.21 29.07 -18.55
N LEU A 298 -6.75 30.04 -17.79
CA LEU A 298 -7.41 31.22 -18.34
C LEU A 298 -6.45 32.39 -18.41
N SER A 299 -6.66 33.25 -19.41
CA SER A 299 -5.95 34.53 -19.53
C SER A 299 -6.94 35.67 -19.36
N LEU A 300 -6.50 36.80 -18.80
CA LEU A 300 -7.35 37.97 -18.58
C LEU A 300 -7.96 38.52 -19.87
N LEU A 301 -7.30 38.30 -21.02
CA LEU A 301 -7.78 38.71 -22.34
C LEU A 301 -9.05 37.96 -22.76
N ASN A 302 -9.22 36.73 -22.26
CA ASN A 302 -10.35 35.86 -22.59
C ASN A 302 -11.50 35.98 -21.56
N CYS A 303 -11.35 36.85 -20.55
CA CYS A 303 -12.35 37.05 -19.50
C CYS A 303 -13.01 38.43 -19.62
N PRO A 304 -14.23 38.61 -19.08
CA PRO A 304 -14.84 39.92 -18.96
C PRO A 304 -13.94 40.90 -18.20
N PRO A 305 -14.03 42.22 -18.49
CA PRO A 305 -13.21 43.21 -17.83
C PRO A 305 -13.48 43.22 -16.33
N LYS A 306 -12.42 43.29 -15.54
CA LYS A 306 -12.51 43.26 -14.08
C LYS A 306 -13.35 44.44 -13.55
N PRO A 307 -14.35 44.20 -12.67
CA PRO A 307 -15.27 45.26 -12.23
C PRO A 307 -14.62 46.25 -11.27
N ALA A 308 -13.62 45.83 -10.50
CA ALA A 308 -13.00 46.66 -9.47
C ALA A 308 -11.51 46.37 -9.29
N LYS A 309 -10.72 47.42 -9.01
CA LYS A 309 -9.26 47.33 -8.82
C LYS A 309 -8.84 46.53 -7.59
N TRP A 310 -9.70 46.42 -6.57
CA TRP A 310 -9.41 45.72 -5.33
C TRP A 310 -9.38 44.19 -5.50
N ILE A 311 -10.05 43.65 -6.54
CA ILE A 311 -10.04 42.22 -6.84
C ILE A 311 -8.68 41.87 -7.47
N PRO A 312 -7.91 40.94 -6.89
CA PRO A 312 -6.67 40.47 -7.50
C PRO A 312 -6.91 39.73 -8.82
N ASP A 313 -5.97 39.80 -9.74
CA ASP A 313 -6.13 39.21 -11.08
C ASP A 313 -6.26 37.69 -11.03
N ASN A 314 -5.53 37.02 -10.14
CA ASN A 314 -5.65 35.58 -9.90
C ASN A 314 -7.03 35.18 -9.37
N VAL A 315 -7.63 35.99 -8.48
CA VAL A 315 -8.97 35.76 -7.95
C VAL A 315 -10.01 35.94 -9.06
N TRP A 316 -9.86 36.96 -9.91
CA TRP A 316 -10.75 37.17 -11.05
C TRP A 316 -10.70 36.00 -12.05
N LEU A 317 -9.50 35.49 -12.35
CA LEU A 317 -9.35 34.28 -13.19
C LEU A 317 -10.02 33.07 -12.54
N ASN A 318 -9.90 32.88 -11.22
CA ASN A 318 -10.56 31.78 -10.52
C ASN A 318 -12.10 31.92 -10.58
N ILE A 319 -12.64 33.12 -10.38
CA ILE A 319 -14.10 33.38 -10.44
C ILE A 319 -14.64 33.00 -11.82
N ASN A 320 -13.92 33.38 -12.89
CA ASN A 320 -14.30 33.02 -14.25
C ASN A 320 -14.21 31.51 -14.50
N ALA A 321 -13.19 30.83 -13.99
CA ALA A 321 -13.11 29.36 -14.11
C ALA A 321 -14.27 28.65 -13.40
N VAL A 322 -14.62 29.12 -12.20
CA VAL A 322 -15.70 28.54 -11.38
C VAL A 322 -17.09 28.78 -11.96
N SER A 323 -17.28 29.83 -12.77
CA SER A 323 -18.56 30.08 -13.46
C SER A 323 -19.02 28.95 -14.40
N GLN A 324 -18.12 28.03 -14.76
CA GLN A 324 -18.45 26.84 -15.55
C GLN A 324 -19.27 25.79 -14.75
N ILE A 325 -19.26 25.89 -13.42
CA ILE A 325 -20.05 25.02 -12.52
C ILE A 325 -21.44 25.64 -12.38
N HIS A 326 -22.48 24.82 -12.55
CA HIS A 326 -23.88 25.25 -12.50
C HIS A 326 -24.23 26.07 -11.24
N ALA A 327 -23.70 25.70 -10.06
CA ALA A 327 -23.93 26.44 -8.81
C ALA A 327 -23.37 27.87 -8.81
N PHE A 328 -22.43 28.19 -9.70
CA PHE A 328 -21.73 29.47 -9.76
C PHE A 328 -21.89 30.21 -11.09
N GLU A 329 -22.80 29.79 -11.96
CA GLU A 329 -23.03 30.40 -13.29
C GLU A 329 -23.28 31.92 -13.18
N SER A 330 -24.06 32.34 -12.18
CA SER A 330 -24.37 33.75 -11.93
C SER A 330 -23.30 34.52 -11.15
N LEU A 331 -22.22 33.87 -10.69
CA LEU A 331 -21.22 34.49 -9.81
C LEU A 331 -20.53 35.68 -10.48
N VAL A 332 -20.16 35.56 -11.76
CA VAL A 332 -19.52 36.65 -12.52
C VAL A 332 -20.44 37.86 -12.59
N ASP A 333 -21.70 37.66 -12.96
CA ASP A 333 -22.70 38.75 -13.07
C ASP A 333 -23.01 39.40 -11.72
N GLN A 334 -23.05 38.62 -10.64
CA GLN A 334 -23.24 39.13 -9.28
C GLN A 334 -22.07 40.01 -8.83
N VAL A 335 -20.83 39.62 -9.15
CA VAL A 335 -19.64 40.42 -8.82
C VAL A 335 -19.57 41.68 -9.68
N MET A 336 -19.95 41.59 -10.95
CA MET A 336 -20.01 42.75 -11.86
C MET A 336 -21.09 43.76 -11.45
N SER A 337 -22.23 43.28 -10.95
CA SER A 337 -23.34 44.15 -10.52
C SER A 337 -23.16 44.76 -9.13
N ASN A 338 -22.53 44.05 -8.19
CA ASN A 338 -22.37 44.54 -6.81
C ASN A 338 -21.06 44.05 -6.15
N ASP A 339 -19.93 44.53 -6.64
CA ASP A 339 -18.60 44.26 -6.08
C ASP A 339 -18.49 44.69 -4.60
N LYS A 340 -19.17 45.77 -4.20
CA LYS A 340 -19.12 46.30 -2.83
C LYS A 340 -19.58 45.30 -1.78
N ARG A 341 -20.58 44.46 -2.07
CA ARG A 341 -21.05 43.42 -1.14
C ARG A 341 -19.99 42.34 -0.95
N TRP A 342 -19.38 41.89 -2.04
CA TRP A 342 -18.27 40.93 -2.01
C TRP A 342 -17.06 41.49 -1.29
N ARG A 343 -16.73 42.78 -1.49
CA ARG A 343 -15.65 43.45 -0.78
C ARG A 343 -15.86 43.47 0.74
N ARG A 344 -17.08 43.77 1.21
CA ARG A 344 -17.40 43.77 2.65
C ARG A 344 -17.20 42.41 3.31
N TRP A 345 -17.45 41.34 2.56
CA TRP A 345 -17.20 39.97 3.03
C TRP A 345 -15.70 39.62 2.93
N TYR A 346 -15.05 39.96 1.82
CA TYR A 346 -13.63 39.68 1.57
C TYR A 346 -12.69 40.40 2.55
N ASP A 347 -13.01 41.64 2.94
CA ASP A 347 -12.20 42.45 3.86
C ASP A 347 -12.33 41.99 5.34
N LYS A 348 -13.08 40.92 5.63
CA LYS A 348 -13.20 40.34 6.98
C LYS A 348 -11.95 39.55 7.37
N GLU A 349 -11.69 39.44 8.68
CA GLU A 349 -10.53 38.67 9.19
C GLU A 349 -10.63 37.16 8.94
N ALA A 350 -11.85 36.62 8.94
CA ALA A 350 -12.15 35.22 8.66
C ALA A 350 -13.40 35.10 7.76
N PRO A 351 -13.29 35.41 6.45
CA PRO A 351 -14.42 35.37 5.53
C PRO A 351 -15.09 33.99 5.45
N GLU A 352 -14.34 32.91 5.71
CA GLU A 352 -14.84 31.53 5.68
C GLU A 352 -15.83 31.15 6.79
N GLU A 353 -15.94 31.96 7.86
CA GLU A 353 -16.92 31.77 8.95
C GLU A 353 -18.06 32.80 8.88
N GLU A 354 -17.98 33.77 7.96
CA GLU A 354 -18.99 34.79 7.75
C GLU A 354 -20.01 34.32 6.69
N VAL A 355 -21.24 34.84 6.77
CA VAL A 355 -22.30 34.53 5.80
C VAL A 355 -21.88 35.01 4.40
N PHE A 356 -21.93 34.11 3.43
CA PHE A 356 -21.59 34.42 2.05
C PHE A 356 -22.56 35.44 1.45
N PRO A 357 -22.09 36.33 0.57
CA PRO A 357 -22.96 37.19 -0.22
C PRO A 357 -23.99 36.36 -0.99
N PHE A 358 -25.20 36.89 -1.18
CA PHE A 358 -26.26 36.24 -1.97
C PHE A 358 -26.73 34.85 -1.48
N ASN A 359 -26.53 34.53 -0.19
CA ASN A 359 -27.07 33.33 0.49
C ASN A 359 -26.50 31.98 0.02
N TYR A 360 -25.30 31.97 -0.54
CA TYR A 360 -24.59 30.74 -0.91
C TYR A 360 -24.39 29.75 0.27
N ASP A 361 -24.55 30.16 1.52
CA ASP A 361 -24.46 29.27 2.68
C ASP A 361 -25.50 28.14 2.70
N VAL A 362 -26.68 28.38 2.13
CA VAL A 362 -27.81 27.44 2.14
C VAL A 362 -27.87 26.63 0.85
N ASP A 363 -27.48 27.24 -0.26
CA ASP A 363 -27.64 26.66 -1.59
C ASP A 363 -26.47 25.75 -2.00
N LEU A 364 -25.30 25.89 -1.36
CA LEU A 364 -24.10 25.16 -1.73
C LEU A 364 -23.87 23.91 -0.88
N SER A 365 -23.45 22.84 -1.55
CA SER A 365 -22.91 21.64 -0.91
C SER A 365 -21.59 21.93 -0.17
N PRO A 366 -21.16 21.05 0.76
CA PRO A 366 -19.87 21.20 1.45
C PRO A 366 -18.67 21.37 0.51
N PHE A 367 -18.67 20.69 -0.64
CA PHE A 367 -17.58 20.79 -1.62
C PHE A 367 -17.64 22.09 -2.41
N GLU A 368 -18.83 22.53 -2.84
CA GLU A 368 -19.00 23.82 -3.51
C GLU A 368 -18.60 24.98 -2.59
N ARG A 369 -18.93 24.94 -1.29
CA ARG A 369 -18.43 25.93 -0.32
C ARG A 369 -16.90 25.97 -0.24
N LEU A 370 -16.25 24.80 -0.29
CA LEU A 370 -14.79 24.70 -0.35
C LEU A 370 -14.24 25.31 -1.65
N ILE A 371 -14.89 25.08 -2.79
CA ILE A 371 -14.53 25.70 -4.09
C ILE A 371 -14.67 27.22 -4.01
N LEU A 372 -15.76 27.73 -3.45
CA LEU A 372 -15.99 29.18 -3.33
C LEU A 372 -14.90 29.84 -2.49
N ILE A 373 -14.56 29.26 -1.33
CA ILE A 373 -13.45 29.77 -0.50
C ILE A 373 -12.11 29.67 -1.23
N ARG A 374 -11.83 28.55 -1.93
CA ARG A 374 -10.62 28.40 -2.77
C ARG A 374 -10.50 29.45 -3.87
N THR A 375 -11.63 29.92 -4.37
CA THR A 375 -11.72 30.91 -5.45
C THR A 375 -11.31 32.28 -4.97
N TRP A 376 -11.86 32.72 -3.83
CA TRP A 376 -11.64 34.05 -3.25
C TRP A 376 -10.41 34.12 -2.35
N CYS A 377 -10.25 33.15 -1.45
CA CYS A 377 -9.28 33.15 -0.36
C CYS A 377 -8.43 31.85 -0.40
N PRO A 378 -7.49 31.72 -1.35
CA PRO A 378 -6.68 30.50 -1.51
C PRO A 378 -5.83 30.16 -0.27
N ASP A 379 -5.50 31.16 0.55
CA ASP A 379 -4.78 31.03 1.83
C ASP A 379 -5.59 30.28 2.91
N ARG A 380 -6.92 30.32 2.84
CA ARG A 380 -7.83 29.68 3.81
C ARG A 380 -8.19 28.23 3.47
N VAL A 381 -7.76 27.75 2.31
CA VAL A 381 -8.15 26.44 1.76
C VAL A 381 -7.78 25.28 2.67
N VAL A 382 -6.61 25.30 3.31
CA VAL A 382 -6.17 24.20 4.18
C VAL A 382 -7.09 24.07 5.40
N ARG A 383 -7.51 25.21 5.98
CA ARG A 383 -8.47 25.23 7.10
C ARG A 383 -9.83 24.74 6.65
N GLN A 384 -10.32 25.24 5.51
CA GLN A 384 -11.62 24.83 4.98
C GLN A 384 -11.64 23.36 4.53
N ALA A 385 -10.52 22.84 4.03
CA ALA A 385 -10.38 21.44 3.68
C ALA A 385 -10.52 20.54 4.91
N LYS A 386 -9.97 20.93 6.08
CA LYS A 386 -10.19 20.20 7.34
C LYS A 386 -11.66 20.20 7.75
N LYS A 387 -12.37 21.33 7.57
CA LYS A 387 -13.83 21.42 7.82
C LYS A 387 -14.61 20.49 6.89
N TYR A 388 -14.29 20.50 5.60
CA TYR A 388 -14.85 19.59 4.60
C TYR A 388 -14.60 18.10 4.92
N ILE A 389 -13.38 17.74 5.33
CA ILE A 389 -13.03 16.37 5.77
C ILE A 389 -13.86 15.97 7.00
N SER A 390 -14.00 16.88 7.97
CA SER A 390 -14.78 16.63 9.18
C SER A 390 -16.27 16.39 8.88
N GLU A 391 -16.84 17.10 7.90
CA GLU A 391 -18.24 16.94 7.49
C GLU A 391 -18.48 15.66 6.68
N THR A 392 -17.52 15.26 5.83
CA THR A 392 -17.66 14.11 4.91
C THR A 392 -17.23 12.78 5.53
N LEU A 393 -15.99 12.70 6.03
CA LEU A 393 -15.43 11.48 6.62
C LEU A 393 -15.63 11.39 8.14
N GLY A 394 -15.83 12.54 8.79
CA GLY A 394 -16.04 12.67 10.22
C GLY A 394 -14.86 13.33 10.94
N TYR A 395 -15.15 13.90 12.11
CA TYR A 395 -14.21 14.70 12.91
C TYR A 395 -12.85 14.04 13.15
N ALA A 396 -12.84 12.72 13.39
CA ALA A 396 -11.61 11.97 13.64
C ALA A 396 -10.61 12.03 12.48
N PHE A 397 -11.06 12.25 11.24
CA PHE A 397 -10.16 12.37 10.07
C PHE A 397 -9.55 13.77 9.92
N ALA A 398 -10.15 14.79 10.53
CA ALA A 398 -9.67 16.17 10.46
C ALA A 398 -8.65 16.51 11.55
N GLU A 399 -8.62 15.73 12.63
CA GLU A 399 -7.66 15.89 13.74
C GLU A 399 -6.34 15.16 13.51
N GLU A 400 -5.29 15.66 14.16
CA GLU A 400 -4.00 14.96 14.22
C GLU A 400 -4.12 13.74 15.13
N ASN A 401 -3.78 12.56 14.60
CA ASN A 401 -3.62 11.37 15.43
C ASN A 401 -2.35 11.49 16.28
N LEU A 402 -2.48 11.31 17.59
CA LEU A 402 -1.32 11.16 18.45
C LEU A 402 -0.58 9.86 18.11
N LEU A 403 0.76 9.92 18.13
CA LEU A 403 1.60 8.75 17.91
C LEU A 403 1.43 7.76 19.06
N ASP A 404 0.97 6.56 18.73
CA ASP A 404 0.91 5.42 19.64
C ASP A 404 1.94 4.36 19.20
N LEU A 405 3.04 4.27 19.94
CA LEU A 405 4.08 3.29 19.66
C LEU A 405 3.67 1.85 20.01
N GLU A 406 2.70 1.65 20.90
CA GLU A 406 2.19 0.31 21.21
C GLU A 406 1.39 -0.25 20.04
N GLU A 407 0.53 0.56 19.44
CA GLU A 407 -0.20 0.16 18.23
C GLU A 407 0.77 -0.09 17.07
N THR A 408 1.83 0.72 16.95
CA THR A 408 2.88 0.53 15.93
C THR A 408 3.65 -0.76 16.13
N TYR A 409 3.95 -1.10 17.38
CA TYR A 409 4.54 -2.37 17.74
C TYR A 409 3.57 -3.55 17.48
N ALA A 410 2.29 -3.41 17.79
CA ALA A 410 1.27 -4.44 17.57
C ALA A 410 1.07 -4.76 16.08
N ASP A 411 1.21 -3.77 15.20
CA ASP A 411 1.15 -3.95 13.74
C ASP A 411 2.41 -4.63 13.16
N SER A 412 3.44 -4.88 13.99
CA SER A 412 4.73 -5.42 13.56
C SER A 412 4.95 -6.86 14.01
N THR A 413 5.73 -7.58 13.21
CA THR A 413 6.23 -8.93 13.39
C THR A 413 7.76 -8.94 13.30
N ALA A 414 8.39 -10.07 13.61
CA ALA A 414 9.84 -10.23 13.47
C ALA A 414 10.38 -10.02 12.03
N LYS A 415 9.51 -10.14 11.01
CA LYS A 415 9.86 -9.91 9.60
C LYS A 415 9.51 -8.52 9.07
N THR A 416 8.84 -7.69 9.86
CA THR A 416 8.40 -6.36 9.44
C THR A 416 9.08 -5.32 10.33
N PRO A 417 10.18 -4.70 9.85
CA PRO A 417 10.88 -3.65 10.60
C PRO A 417 9.95 -2.49 10.92
N ILE A 418 10.20 -1.80 12.02
CA ILE A 418 9.51 -0.57 12.39
C ILE A 418 10.44 0.60 12.08
N MET A 419 10.04 1.47 11.16
CA MET A 419 10.85 2.56 10.66
C MET A 419 10.27 3.91 11.08
N ASN A 420 11.08 4.71 11.76
CA ASN A 420 10.82 6.13 11.97
C ASN A 420 11.45 6.96 10.85
N LEU A 421 10.62 7.74 10.17
CA LEU A 421 11.08 8.81 9.30
C LEU A 421 11.39 10.04 10.18
N LEU A 422 12.68 10.35 10.29
CA LEU A 422 13.19 11.42 11.14
C LEU A 422 12.76 12.78 10.63
N THR A 423 12.50 13.66 11.58
CA THR A 423 12.14 15.05 11.33
C THR A 423 13.00 15.92 12.21
N VAL A 424 13.38 17.09 11.71
CA VAL A 424 14.36 17.96 12.37
C VAL A 424 14.00 18.17 13.85
N GLY A 425 14.92 17.81 14.75
CA GLY A 425 14.76 17.98 16.19
C GLY A 425 13.83 16.97 16.89
N ALA A 426 13.43 15.87 16.24
CA ALA A 426 12.56 14.87 16.86
C ALA A 426 13.05 13.42 16.64
N ASP A 427 13.82 12.93 17.61
CA ASP A 427 14.31 11.55 17.68
C ASP A 427 13.36 10.68 18.55
N PRO A 428 12.85 9.53 18.06
CA PRO A 428 11.99 8.63 18.84
C PRO A 428 12.76 7.73 19.83
N THR A 429 14.09 7.77 19.87
CA THR A 429 14.92 6.79 20.63
C THR A 429 14.48 6.64 22.08
N LEU A 430 14.28 7.75 22.80
CA LEU A 430 13.82 7.71 24.20
C LEU A 430 12.42 7.11 24.35
N LEU A 431 11.53 7.32 23.37
CA LEU A 431 10.18 6.74 23.40
C LEU A 431 10.23 5.23 23.19
N ILE A 432 11.10 4.76 22.28
CA ILE A 432 11.34 3.33 22.02
C ILE A 432 11.98 2.67 23.26
N GLU A 433 12.94 3.31 23.90
CA GLU A 433 13.55 2.82 25.15
C GLU A 433 12.53 2.69 26.28
N ARG A 434 11.66 3.68 26.47
CA ARG A 434 10.60 3.63 27.48
C ARG A 434 9.62 2.48 27.18
N LEU A 435 9.27 2.28 25.91
CA LEU A 435 8.42 1.17 25.49
C LEU A 435 9.09 -0.17 25.78
N ALA A 436 10.37 -0.34 25.43
CA ALA A 436 11.14 -1.55 25.67
C ALA A 436 11.24 -1.87 27.16
N LYS A 437 11.54 -0.87 28.01
CA LYS A 437 11.56 -1.01 29.48
C LYS A 437 10.21 -1.45 30.04
N ARG A 438 9.11 -0.86 29.56
CA ARG A 438 7.75 -1.20 29.99
C ARG A 438 7.36 -2.63 29.58
N LEU A 439 7.79 -3.06 28.39
CA LEU A 439 7.62 -4.43 27.91
C LEU A 439 8.70 -5.37 28.46
N GLN A 440 9.63 -4.91 29.30
CA GLN A 440 10.72 -5.73 29.85
C GLN A 440 11.52 -6.48 28.76
N VAL A 441 11.73 -5.83 27.61
CA VAL A 441 12.53 -6.37 26.50
C VAL A 441 13.87 -5.66 26.44
N ASP A 442 14.94 -6.43 26.28
CA ASP A 442 16.27 -5.88 26.06
C ASP A 442 16.33 -5.15 24.72
N LEU A 443 16.77 -3.89 24.75
CA LEU A 443 16.98 -3.07 23.56
C LEU A 443 18.46 -2.72 23.43
N ARG A 444 19.04 -2.97 22.26
CA ARG A 444 20.35 -2.45 21.88
C ARG A 444 20.20 -1.45 20.76
N PHE A 445 20.81 -0.28 20.89
CA PHE A 445 20.84 0.71 19.83
C PHE A 445 22.26 0.91 19.30
N ILE A 446 22.37 1.25 18.02
CA ILE A 446 23.62 1.58 17.35
C ILE A 446 23.35 2.70 16.33
N SER A 447 24.19 3.72 16.34
CA SER A 447 24.15 4.77 15.34
C SER A 447 24.94 4.34 14.11
N MET A 448 24.27 4.26 12.97
CA MET A 448 24.88 3.85 11.71
C MET A 448 25.83 4.95 11.22
N GLY A 449 26.94 4.51 10.65
CA GLY A 449 28.04 5.32 10.13
C GLY A 449 29.12 4.41 9.58
N GLN A 450 30.25 4.97 9.16
CA GLN A 450 31.33 4.19 8.54
C GLN A 450 31.86 3.12 9.51
N GLY A 451 31.80 1.84 9.11
CA GLY A 451 32.34 0.70 9.86
C GLY A 451 31.42 0.13 10.94
N GLN A 452 30.25 0.72 11.17
CA GLN A 452 29.29 0.27 12.20
C GLN A 452 28.47 -0.95 11.77
N GLU A 453 28.46 -1.27 10.48
CA GLU A 453 27.77 -2.43 9.92
C GLU A 453 28.23 -3.77 10.53
N VAL A 454 29.47 -3.88 11.00
CA VAL A 454 29.98 -5.12 11.62
C VAL A 454 29.30 -5.38 12.97
N HIS A 455 29.18 -4.34 13.80
CA HIS A 455 28.50 -4.43 15.09
C HIS A 455 26.99 -4.60 14.92
N ALA A 456 26.40 -3.91 13.93
CA ALA A 456 24.99 -4.06 13.61
C ALA A 456 24.65 -5.53 13.27
N ARG A 457 25.47 -6.21 12.46
CA ARG A 457 25.28 -7.65 12.14
C ARG A 457 25.26 -8.51 13.40
N GLN A 458 26.26 -8.34 14.26
CA GLN A 458 26.37 -9.11 15.51
C GLN A 458 25.17 -8.91 16.42
N TYR A 459 24.69 -7.66 16.55
CA TYR A 459 23.52 -7.35 17.39
C TYR A 459 22.23 -7.93 16.82
N ILE A 460 22.03 -7.84 15.49
CA ILE A 460 20.83 -8.37 14.84
C ILE A 460 20.81 -9.90 14.93
N GLU A 461 21.92 -10.58 14.64
CA GLU A 461 21.97 -12.04 14.76
C GLU A 461 21.72 -12.52 16.20
N ALA A 462 22.31 -11.84 17.20
CA ALA A 462 22.07 -12.16 18.60
C ALA A 462 20.60 -11.90 18.99
N ALA A 463 20.03 -10.79 18.54
CA ALA A 463 18.65 -10.44 18.82
C ALA A 463 17.64 -11.36 18.15
N MET A 464 17.92 -11.83 16.93
CA MET A 464 17.10 -12.82 16.24
C MET A 464 17.07 -14.16 16.97
N ARG A 465 18.17 -14.57 17.61
CA ARG A 465 18.22 -15.80 18.42
C ARG A 465 17.50 -15.63 19.76
N ASN A 466 17.68 -14.48 20.41
CA ASN A 466 17.24 -14.25 21.78
C ASN A 466 15.85 -13.58 21.88
N GLY A 467 15.29 -13.10 20.76
CA GLY A 467 14.00 -12.39 20.73
C GLY A 467 14.05 -10.95 21.25
N SER A 468 15.23 -10.32 21.29
CA SER A 468 15.42 -8.95 21.79
C SER A 468 15.24 -7.90 20.69
N TRP A 469 15.29 -6.61 21.05
CA TRP A 469 15.11 -5.51 20.11
C TRP A 469 16.45 -4.87 19.70
N VAL A 470 16.53 -4.45 18.45
CA VAL A 470 17.65 -3.66 17.93
C VAL A 470 17.13 -2.36 17.32
N LEU A 471 17.73 -1.23 17.68
CA LEU A 471 17.47 0.08 17.09
C LEU A 471 18.69 0.53 16.27
N LEU A 472 18.53 0.61 14.96
CA LEU A 472 19.53 1.18 14.06
C LEU A 472 19.18 2.66 13.83
N GLN A 473 20.07 3.57 14.22
CA GLN A 473 19.84 5.00 14.00
C GLN A 473 20.56 5.49 12.74
N ASN A 474 20.04 6.53 12.09
CA ASN A 474 20.67 7.19 10.93
C ASN A 474 20.96 6.25 9.74
N CYS A 475 20.06 5.32 9.44
CA CYS A 475 20.29 4.31 8.40
C CYS A 475 20.46 4.85 6.97
N HIS A 476 20.04 6.09 6.69
CA HIS A 476 20.31 6.78 5.44
C HIS A 476 21.81 6.91 5.13
N LEU A 477 22.69 6.81 6.14
CA LEU A 477 24.14 6.85 5.98
C LEU A 477 24.74 5.53 5.45
N CYS A 478 24.02 4.41 5.56
CA CYS A 478 24.53 3.06 5.23
C CYS A 478 23.55 2.28 4.33
N LEU A 479 23.29 2.77 3.12
CA LEU A 479 22.27 2.20 2.21
C LEU A 479 22.55 0.76 1.76
N ASP A 480 23.82 0.43 1.50
CA ASP A 480 24.22 -0.91 1.06
C ASP A 480 23.90 -1.96 2.13
N TYR A 481 24.15 -1.60 3.40
CA TYR A 481 23.82 -2.46 4.53
C TYR A 481 22.30 -2.63 4.70
N MET A 482 21.49 -1.60 4.39
CA MET A 482 20.03 -1.75 4.42
C MET A 482 19.52 -2.74 3.36
N THR A 483 20.20 -2.84 2.23
CA THR A 483 19.90 -3.85 1.19
C THR A 483 20.27 -5.26 1.65
N GLU A 484 21.44 -5.42 2.27
CA GLU A 484 21.85 -6.68 2.89
C GLU A 484 20.87 -7.10 4.00
N LEU A 485 20.48 -6.15 4.85
CA LEU A 485 19.56 -6.39 5.95
C LEU A 485 18.18 -6.83 5.47
N PHE A 486 17.70 -6.27 4.36
CA PHE A 486 16.47 -6.75 3.71
C PHE A 486 16.56 -8.24 3.36
N THR A 487 17.66 -8.68 2.75
CA THR A 487 17.85 -10.09 2.40
C THR A 487 17.84 -10.99 3.63
N LEU A 488 18.58 -10.59 4.68
CA LEU A 488 18.68 -11.32 5.94
C LEU A 488 17.31 -11.49 6.63
N ILE A 489 16.49 -10.44 6.69
CA ILE A 489 15.16 -10.48 7.30
C ILE A 489 14.20 -11.36 6.48
N THR A 490 14.30 -11.30 5.16
CA THR A 490 13.43 -12.07 4.26
C THR A 490 13.72 -13.57 4.32
N GLU A 491 15.00 -13.94 4.42
CA GLU A 491 15.47 -15.33 4.54
C GLU A 491 15.21 -15.94 5.93
N MET A 492 14.89 -15.12 6.93
CA MET A 492 14.61 -15.59 8.28
C MET A 492 13.47 -16.63 8.24
N LYS A 493 13.71 -17.85 8.73
CA LYS A 493 12.67 -18.89 8.83
C LYS A 493 11.83 -18.66 10.07
N THR A 494 10.52 -18.63 9.92
CA THR A 494 9.61 -18.57 11.08
C THR A 494 9.59 -19.91 11.83
N ALA A 495 9.30 -19.92 13.13
CA ALA A 495 9.21 -21.16 13.90
C ALA A 495 8.11 -22.10 13.35
N SER A 496 7.06 -21.53 12.76
CA SER A 496 5.99 -22.26 12.06
C SER A 496 6.50 -23.00 10.79
N GLU A 497 7.42 -22.39 10.03
CA GLU A 497 8.06 -23.02 8.85
C GLU A 497 9.09 -24.10 9.25
N VAL A 498 9.82 -23.89 10.35
CA VAL A 498 10.75 -24.89 10.91
C VAL A 498 9.97 -26.13 11.40
N THR A 499 8.80 -25.95 11.99
CA THR A 499 7.95 -27.06 12.46
C THR A 499 7.33 -27.84 11.29
N ARG A 500 6.88 -27.17 10.22
CA ARG A 500 6.41 -27.82 8.98
C ARG A 500 7.52 -28.59 8.26
N THR A 501 8.72 -28.01 8.16
CA THR A 501 9.87 -28.68 7.52
C THR A 501 10.39 -29.85 8.37
N ALA A 502 10.34 -29.75 9.70
CA ALA A 502 10.63 -30.86 10.61
C ALA A 502 9.58 -31.98 10.52
N SER A 503 8.28 -31.64 10.41
CA SER A 503 7.19 -32.60 10.18
C SER A 503 7.37 -33.36 8.86
N ILE A 504 7.72 -32.65 7.77
CA ILE A 504 7.99 -33.25 6.46
C ILE A 504 9.28 -34.11 6.48
N ARG A 505 10.30 -33.75 7.26
CA ARG A 505 11.49 -34.60 7.44
C ARG A 505 11.20 -35.84 8.28
N SER A 506 10.32 -35.74 9.28
CA SER A 506 9.92 -36.87 10.15
C SER A 506 8.99 -37.89 9.48
N SER A 507 8.34 -37.52 8.38
CA SER A 507 7.53 -38.46 7.57
C SER A 507 8.37 -39.24 6.55
N VAL A 508 9.55 -38.73 6.17
CA VAL A 508 10.45 -39.38 5.19
C VAL A 508 11.48 -40.30 5.87
N LEU A 509 11.77 -40.10 7.16
CA LEU A 509 12.71 -40.93 7.93
C LEU A 509 12.01 -41.55 9.14
N ARG A 510 11.34 -42.68 8.94
CA ARG A 510 11.08 -43.65 9.99
C ARG A 510 11.69 -45.00 9.64
N THR A 511 12.96 -45.16 9.97
CA THR A 511 13.49 -46.45 10.41
C THR A 511 14.27 -46.24 11.70
N SER A 512 13.77 -46.93 12.73
CA SER A 512 14.33 -47.28 14.04
C SER A 512 15.72 -46.74 14.48
N SER A 513 15.75 -46.10 15.65
CA SER A 513 16.62 -46.52 16.77
C SER A 513 16.29 -45.77 18.07
N LEU A 514 16.34 -46.49 19.18
CA LEU A 514 16.12 -46.06 20.57
C LEU A 514 17.34 -45.31 21.17
N ASP A 515 17.03 -44.57 22.25
CA ASP A 515 17.86 -44.10 23.37
C ASP A 515 18.98 -43.09 23.13
N SER A 516 18.88 -41.93 23.79
CA SER A 516 19.41 -41.75 25.15
C SER A 516 19.15 -40.31 25.62
N GLY A 517 18.83 -40.17 26.90
CA GLY A 517 18.53 -38.89 27.52
C GLY A 517 19.77 -38.02 27.69
N ASP A 518 19.58 -36.72 27.51
CA ASP A 518 20.47 -35.73 28.10
C ASP A 518 19.65 -34.60 28.72
N SER A 519 19.87 -34.40 30.01
CA SER A 519 19.19 -33.45 30.88
C SER A 519 19.92 -32.13 30.85
N THR A 520 19.63 -31.28 29.86
CA THR A 520 19.98 -29.86 29.93
C THR A 520 18.86 -29.10 30.63
N SER A 521 19.20 -28.51 31.78
CA SER A 521 18.40 -27.57 32.55
C SER A 521 17.71 -26.55 31.66
N ARG A 522 16.40 -26.71 31.44
CA ARG A 522 15.57 -25.69 30.80
C ARG A 522 15.47 -24.50 31.75
N GLU A 523 16.22 -23.44 31.45
CA GLU A 523 15.94 -22.12 31.98
C GLU A 523 14.46 -21.80 31.71
N ARG A 524 13.74 -21.31 32.73
CA ARG A 524 12.35 -20.90 32.57
C ARG A 524 12.33 -19.75 31.55
N PRO A 525 11.53 -19.84 30.47
CA PRO A 525 11.45 -18.74 29.52
C PRO A 525 10.93 -17.49 30.23
N PHE A 526 11.59 -16.35 30.01
CA PHE A 526 11.08 -15.05 30.43
C PHE A 526 9.72 -14.80 29.74
N MET A 527 8.77 -14.26 30.49
CA MET A 527 7.36 -14.15 30.06
C MET A 527 6.99 -12.68 29.83
N LEU A 528 6.51 -12.35 28.62
CA LEU A 528 5.91 -11.07 28.25
C LEU A 528 4.39 -11.19 28.29
N ASN A 529 3.69 -10.55 29.23
CA ASN A 529 2.22 -10.63 29.36
C ASN A 529 1.66 -12.08 29.37
N GLY A 530 2.44 -13.04 29.87
CA GLY A 530 2.08 -14.47 29.85
C GLY A 530 2.54 -15.26 28.62
N VAL A 531 3.28 -14.64 27.68
CA VAL A 531 3.82 -15.27 26.46
C VAL A 531 5.35 -15.41 26.57
N PRO A 532 5.95 -16.59 26.30
CA PRO A 532 7.40 -16.75 26.38
C PRO A 532 8.13 -15.88 25.33
N ILE A 533 9.25 -15.28 25.72
CA ILE A 533 10.17 -14.63 24.76
C ILE A 533 10.70 -15.71 23.82
N THR A 534 10.41 -15.55 22.54
CA THR A 534 10.81 -16.47 21.48
C THR A 534 11.55 -15.68 20.40
N PRO A 535 12.23 -16.36 19.45
CA PRO A 535 12.74 -15.70 18.24
C PRO A 535 11.68 -14.85 17.50
N GLU A 536 10.38 -15.14 17.68
CA GLU A 536 9.28 -14.35 17.10
C GLU A 536 9.02 -13.01 17.83
N SER A 537 9.59 -12.83 19.03
CA SER A 537 9.57 -11.58 19.81
C SER A 537 10.56 -10.54 19.28
N PHE A 538 11.52 -10.94 18.44
CA PHE A 538 12.49 -10.04 17.82
C PHE A 538 11.79 -8.86 17.12
N ARG A 539 12.30 -7.65 17.31
CA ARG A 539 11.91 -6.47 16.53
C ARG A 539 13.11 -5.66 16.12
N LEU A 540 13.08 -5.22 14.87
CA LEU A 540 14.03 -4.27 14.33
C LEU A 540 13.38 -2.90 14.26
N TRP A 541 13.98 -1.93 14.94
CA TRP A 541 13.64 -0.51 14.85
C TRP A 541 14.70 0.20 14.00
N VAL A 542 14.27 1.12 13.16
CA VAL A 542 15.13 1.88 12.25
C VAL A 542 14.76 3.35 12.35
N THR A 543 15.75 4.24 12.44
CA THR A 543 15.55 5.68 12.19
C THR A 543 16.31 6.11 10.95
N THR A 544 15.67 6.89 10.10
CA THR A 544 16.27 7.37 8.86
C THR A 544 15.68 8.70 8.43
N GLU A 545 16.49 9.55 7.80
CA GLU A 545 16.00 10.71 7.06
C GLU A 545 15.50 10.26 5.67
N GLU A 546 14.81 11.18 4.99
CA GLU A 546 14.41 10.99 3.61
C GLU A 546 15.64 10.84 2.70
N HIS A 547 15.67 9.75 1.92
CA HIS A 547 16.75 9.51 0.96
C HIS A 547 16.21 8.86 -0.32
N PRO A 548 16.45 9.43 -1.52
CA PRO A 548 15.85 8.95 -2.77
C PRO A 548 16.35 7.56 -3.20
N ARG A 549 17.57 7.18 -2.79
CA ARG A 549 18.14 5.85 -3.06
C ARG A 549 17.93 4.85 -1.92
N PHE A 550 17.05 5.14 -0.97
CA PHE A 550 16.76 4.17 0.10
C PHE A 550 16.13 2.90 -0.51
N PRO A 551 16.51 1.69 -0.08
CA PRO A 551 16.01 0.45 -0.67
C PRO A 551 14.47 0.34 -0.61
N VAL A 552 13.82 0.37 -1.77
CA VAL A 552 12.34 0.33 -1.90
C VAL A 552 11.76 -0.93 -1.25
N ASN A 553 12.39 -2.08 -1.46
CA ASN A 553 11.92 -3.35 -0.89
C ASN A 553 11.89 -3.31 0.65
N PHE A 554 12.87 -2.63 1.28
CA PHE A 554 12.89 -2.46 2.73
C PHE A 554 11.74 -1.54 3.18
N LEU A 555 11.47 -0.46 2.44
CA LEU A 555 10.33 0.43 2.72
C LEU A 555 8.99 -0.31 2.61
N GLN A 556 8.83 -1.18 1.62
CA GLN A 556 7.58 -1.89 1.35
C GLN A 556 7.20 -2.93 2.42
N ILE A 557 8.18 -3.54 3.10
CA ILE A 557 7.93 -4.50 4.20
C ILE A 557 7.85 -3.85 5.58
N SER A 558 8.27 -2.59 5.70
CA SER A 558 8.38 -1.89 6.98
C SER A 558 7.05 -1.27 7.41
N VAL A 559 6.81 -1.23 8.72
CA VAL A 559 5.79 -0.36 9.33
C VAL A 559 6.43 1.00 9.56
N LYS A 560 5.84 2.05 9.00
CA LYS A 560 6.41 3.40 9.07
C LYS A 560 5.69 4.25 10.10
N PHE A 561 6.44 5.13 10.75
CA PHE A 561 5.89 6.18 11.58
C PHE A 561 6.72 7.46 11.51
N THR A 562 6.10 8.60 11.81
CA THR A 562 6.77 9.88 12.05
C THR A 562 6.55 10.32 13.50
N ASN A 563 7.58 10.90 14.10
CA ASN A 563 7.51 11.46 15.45
C ASN A 563 7.59 12.99 15.41
N GLN A 564 6.62 13.64 14.76
CA GLN A 564 6.62 15.10 14.68
C GLN A 564 5.93 15.74 15.90
N PRO A 565 6.47 16.85 16.44
CA PRO A 565 5.83 17.54 17.55
C PRO A 565 4.40 17.99 17.15
N PRO A 566 3.38 17.76 17.99
CA PRO A 566 1.99 18.16 17.73
C PRO A 566 1.92 19.65 17.43
N GLU A 567 1.02 20.12 16.57
CA GLU A 567 0.85 21.56 16.34
C GLU A 567 -0.20 22.19 17.26
N GLY A 568 0.02 23.45 17.59
CA GLY A 568 -0.83 24.24 18.49
C GLY A 568 -0.36 24.17 19.95
N LEU A 569 -0.64 25.26 20.68
CA LEU A 569 -0.28 25.39 22.09
C LEU A 569 -0.87 24.26 22.94
N ARG A 570 -2.15 23.95 22.75
CA ARG A 570 -2.85 22.93 23.56
C ARG A 570 -2.26 21.53 23.38
N SER A 571 -2.07 21.10 22.14
CA SER A 571 -1.56 19.77 21.83
C SER A 571 -0.09 19.62 22.23
N GLY A 572 0.70 20.68 22.07
CA GLY A 572 2.08 20.73 22.56
C GLY A 572 2.21 20.67 24.07
N LEU A 573 1.36 21.41 24.79
CA LEU A 573 1.28 21.30 26.25
C LEU A 573 0.84 19.90 26.68
N ALA A 574 -0.15 19.31 26.03
CA ALA A 574 -0.59 17.95 26.34
C ALA A 574 0.54 16.93 26.18
N LYS A 575 1.39 17.04 25.14
CA LYS A 575 2.60 16.24 25.00
C LYS A 575 3.65 16.53 26.08
N THR A 576 3.83 17.79 26.44
CA THR A 576 4.79 18.16 27.51
C THR A 576 4.36 17.53 28.84
N PHE A 577 3.06 17.57 29.15
CA PHE A 577 2.51 16.98 30.36
C PHE A 577 2.34 15.46 30.30
N SER A 578 2.32 14.82 29.13
CA SER A 578 2.29 13.35 29.05
C SER A 578 3.57 12.73 29.61
N ASP A 579 4.67 13.47 29.59
CA ASP A 579 5.97 13.06 30.15
C ASP A 579 6.11 13.40 31.63
N VAL A 580 5.15 14.11 32.23
CA VAL A 580 5.15 14.52 33.63
C VAL A 580 4.34 13.52 34.47
N SER A 581 5.01 12.74 35.31
CA SER A 581 4.34 11.80 36.22
C SER A 581 3.72 12.51 37.42
N GLN A 582 2.74 11.85 38.05
CA GLN A 582 2.16 12.33 39.31
C GLN A 582 3.23 12.47 40.40
N ASP A 583 4.18 11.52 40.47
CA ASP A 583 5.31 11.57 41.41
C ASP A 583 6.19 12.81 41.18
N PHE A 584 6.39 13.23 39.93
CA PHE A 584 7.14 14.45 39.61
C PHE A 584 6.39 15.72 40.04
N LEU A 585 5.07 15.73 39.92
CA LEU A 585 4.23 16.84 40.39
C LEU A 585 4.19 16.93 41.91
N ASP A 586 4.29 15.79 42.59
CA ASP A 586 4.24 15.67 44.04
C ASP A 586 5.62 15.71 44.71
N ALA A 587 6.70 15.72 43.92
CA ALA A 587 8.08 15.87 44.39
C ALA A 587 8.34 17.19 45.14
N CYS A 588 7.53 18.23 44.87
CA CYS A 588 7.61 19.50 45.57
C CYS A 588 6.26 19.85 46.22
N VAL A 589 6.29 20.13 47.53
CA VAL A 589 5.09 20.45 48.33
C VAL A 589 4.60 21.89 48.06
N SER A 590 5.44 22.75 47.49
CA SER A 590 5.08 24.15 47.23
C SER A 590 4.00 24.26 46.15
N THR A 591 2.92 24.98 46.46
CA THR A 591 1.83 25.25 45.51
C THR A 591 2.28 26.06 44.30
N GLN A 592 3.36 26.84 44.43
CA GLN A 592 3.93 27.65 43.35
C GLN A 592 4.61 26.79 42.28
N TRP A 593 5.11 25.61 42.64
CA TRP A 593 5.81 24.70 41.71
C TRP A 593 4.97 24.39 40.47
N ARG A 594 3.71 24.03 40.67
CA ARG A 594 2.78 23.67 39.58
C ARG A 594 2.51 24.85 38.65
N VAL A 595 2.44 26.07 39.20
CA VAL A 595 2.23 27.31 38.42
C VAL A 595 3.47 27.63 37.59
N VAL A 596 4.67 27.50 38.17
CA VAL A 596 5.93 27.73 37.46
C VAL A 596 6.14 26.69 36.36
N LEU A 597 5.87 25.42 36.64
CA LEU A 597 5.94 24.35 35.65
C LEU A 597 5.03 24.64 34.45
N TYR A 598 3.78 25.04 34.70
CA TYR A 598 2.87 25.44 33.63
C TYR A 598 3.38 26.67 32.86
N ALA A 599 3.86 27.70 33.55
CA ALA A 599 4.37 28.91 32.91
C ALA A 599 5.59 28.63 32.02
N VAL A 600 6.52 27.79 32.47
CA VAL A 600 7.70 27.37 31.71
C VAL A 600 7.30 26.50 30.52
N ALA A 601 6.42 25.51 30.71
CA ALA A 601 5.91 24.68 29.63
C ALA A 601 5.17 25.50 28.56
N PHE A 602 4.35 26.47 28.99
CA PHE A 602 3.65 27.39 28.10
C PHE A 602 4.62 28.30 27.33
N LEU A 603 5.64 28.84 28.00
CA LEU A 603 6.66 29.66 27.37
C LEU A 603 7.47 28.87 26.34
N HIS A 604 7.99 27.70 26.73
CA HIS A 604 8.72 26.79 25.83
C HIS A 604 7.87 26.49 24.60
N ARG A 605 6.59 26.13 24.78
CA ARG A 605 5.71 25.82 23.67
C ARG A 605 5.40 27.02 22.76
N THR A 606 5.31 28.21 23.33
CA THR A 606 5.12 29.45 22.57
C THR A 606 6.35 29.76 21.70
N LEU A 607 7.57 29.51 22.21
CA LEU A 607 8.81 29.70 21.47
C LEU A 607 8.91 28.69 20.31
N GLU A 608 8.55 27.43 20.54
CA GLU A 608 8.48 26.41 19.49
C GLU A 608 7.48 26.78 18.38
N GLU A 609 6.26 27.20 18.73
CA GLU A 609 5.25 27.61 17.73
C GLU A 609 5.70 28.80 16.88
N ARG A 610 6.47 29.73 17.47
CA ARG A 610 7.01 30.88 16.73
C ARG A 610 8.00 30.51 15.64
N ARG A 611 8.60 29.31 15.66
CA ARG A 611 9.50 28.80 14.60
C ARG A 611 8.80 28.68 13.25
N LYS A 612 7.48 28.47 13.24
CA LYS A 612 6.68 28.38 12.00
C LYS A 612 6.69 29.67 11.18
N TYR A 613 6.91 30.81 11.83
CA TYR A 613 6.80 32.13 11.21
C TYR A 613 8.18 32.70 10.83
N THR A 614 9.09 31.90 10.28
CA THR A 614 10.41 32.42 9.84
C THR A 614 10.20 33.32 8.61
N PRO A 615 10.66 34.60 8.57
CA PRO A 615 11.61 35.31 9.44
C PRO A 615 10.99 36.24 10.52
N ILE A 616 9.66 36.31 10.63
CA ILE A 616 8.93 37.19 11.56
C ILE A 616 9.05 36.72 13.03
N GLY A 617 9.06 35.41 13.26
CA GLY A 617 9.16 34.80 14.58
C GLY A 617 10.60 34.70 15.09
N TRP A 618 11.51 34.27 14.23
CA TRP A 618 12.94 34.13 14.53
C TRP A 618 13.77 34.51 13.31
N SER A 619 14.88 35.24 13.55
CA SER A 619 15.85 35.59 12.50
C SER A 619 16.72 34.40 12.08
N ILE A 620 16.98 33.49 13.02
CA ILE A 620 17.74 32.24 12.83
C ILE A 620 16.95 31.13 13.54
N PRO A 621 16.76 29.96 12.93
CA PRO A 621 16.11 28.83 13.60
C PRO A 621 16.98 28.31 14.74
N TYR A 622 16.48 28.38 15.97
CA TYR A 622 17.10 27.77 17.16
C TYR A 622 16.48 26.38 17.41
N GLU A 623 17.30 25.44 17.87
CA GLU A 623 16.84 24.17 18.42
C GLU A 623 16.40 24.39 19.88
N PHE A 624 15.18 23.97 20.22
CA PHE A 624 14.55 24.12 21.53
C PHE A 624 14.22 22.76 22.11
#